data_AF-A0A963Q6M3-F1
#
_entry.id   AF-A0A963Q6M3-F1
#
_cell.length_a   1.000
_cell.length_b   1.000
_cell.length_c   1.000
_cell.angle_alpha   90.00
_cell.angle_beta   90.00
_cell.angle_gamma   90.00
#
_symmetry.space_group_name_H-M   'P 1'
#
loop_
_entity.id
_entity.type
_entity.pdbx_description
1 polymer ?
#
loop_
_entity_poly.entity_id
_entity_poly.type
_entity_poly.pdbx_seq_one_letter_code
_entity_poly.pdbx_strand_id
1 'polypeptide(L)'
;MTETTHPCPPAATEVATGLFVRGFAPPLSLRDFGLIAFDMDSTLINIECVDEIAAAAGRKAEVAAITEAAMRGEITDYKQSLR
;
A
#
# COMPACT_ATOMS: atom_id res chain seq x y z
N MET A 1 -19.44 28.39 4.35
CA MET A 1 -19.01 27.05 4.79
C MET A 1 -20.02 26.06 4.23
N THR A 2 -19.81 25.60 3.00
CA THR A 2 -20.61 24.49 2.44
C THR A 2 -19.81 23.22 2.66
N GLU A 3 -20.24 22.45 3.64
CA GLU A 3 -19.72 21.13 3.96
C GLU A 3 -20.02 20.21 2.77
N THR A 4 -19.01 19.96 1.93
CA THR A 4 -19.08 18.94 0.89
C THR A 4 -19.12 17.59 1.57
N THR A 5 -20.33 17.03 1.71
CA THR A 5 -20.53 15.66 2.13
C THR A 5 -19.87 14.73 1.11
N HIS A 6 -18.71 14.18 1.47
CA HIS A 6 -18.12 13.10 0.69
C HIS A 6 -19.07 11.90 0.73
N PRO A 7 -19.55 11.40 -0.42
CA PRO A 7 -20.39 10.21 -0.44
C PRO A 7 -19.57 9.04 0.15
N CYS A 8 -20.17 8.31 1.09
CA CYS A 8 -19.55 7.15 1.69
C CYS A 8 -19.17 6.15 0.57
N PRO A 9 -17.89 5.77 0.44
CA PRO A 9 -17.49 4.86 -0.62
C PRO A 9 -18.26 3.54 -0.46
N PRO A 10 -18.71 2.92 -1.56
CA PRO A 10 -19.51 1.70 -1.50
C PRO A 10 -18.82 0.65 -0.64
N ALA A 11 -19.59 -0.13 0.12
CA ALA A 11 -19.04 -1.20 0.95
C ALA A 11 -18.33 -2.24 0.06
N ALA A 12 -17.26 -2.84 0.58
CA ALA A 12 -16.60 -3.93 -0.10
C ALA A 12 -17.46 -5.20 -0.01
N THR A 13 -17.53 -5.98 -1.09
CA THR A 13 -18.29 -7.23 -1.18
C THR A 13 -17.33 -8.39 -1.34
N GLU A 14 -17.47 -9.45 -0.53
CA GLU A 14 -16.68 -10.67 -0.67
C GLU A 14 -17.20 -11.50 -1.85
N VAL A 15 -16.33 -11.81 -2.80
CA VAL A 15 -16.68 -12.54 -4.04
C VAL A 15 -16.08 -13.95 -4.08
N ALA A 16 -15.04 -14.18 -3.28
CA ALA A 16 -14.44 -15.46 -2.97
C ALA A 16 -13.75 -15.33 -1.60
N THR A 17 -13.43 -16.45 -0.94
CA THR A 17 -12.80 -16.44 0.38
C THR A 17 -11.56 -15.53 0.43
N GLY A 18 -11.64 -14.46 1.21
CA GLY A 18 -10.55 -13.49 1.36
C GLY A 18 -10.38 -12.50 0.20
N LEU A 19 -11.23 -12.54 -0.83
CA LEU A 19 -11.21 -11.63 -1.97
C LEU A 19 -12.41 -10.70 -1.92
N PHE A 20 -12.14 -9.41 -1.70
CA PHE A 20 -13.14 -8.36 -1.58
C PHE A 20 -13.05 -7.39 -2.76
N VAL A 21 -14.19 -7.01 -3.33
CA VAL A 21 -14.29 -6.05 -4.44
C VAL A 21 -15.07 -4.82 -3.97
N ARG A 22 -14.58 -3.63 -4.29
CA ARG A 22 -15.24 -2.35 -4.00
C ARG A 22 -15.39 -1.54 -5.28
N GLY A 23 -16.61 -1.08 -5.57
CA GLY A 23 -16.86 -0.21 -6.72
C GLY A 23 -16.94 -0.93 -8.08
N PHE A 24 -16.93 -2.26 -8.11
CA PHE A 24 -17.06 -3.06 -9.32
C PHE A 24 -18.02 -4.24 -9.12
N ALA A 25 -18.67 -4.68 -10.20
CA ALA A 25 -19.55 -5.84 -10.22
C ALA A 25 -18.96 -6.94 -11.11
N PRO A 26 -18.64 -8.13 -10.56
CA PRO A 26 -18.22 -9.29 -11.36
C PRO A 26 -19.32 -9.77 -12.34
N PRO A 27 -18.96 -10.49 -13.42
CA PRO A 27 -17.60 -10.90 -13.79
C PRO A 27 -16.80 -9.75 -14.41
N LEU A 28 -15.52 -9.64 -14.04
CA LEU A 28 -14.58 -8.65 -14.59
C LEU A 28 -13.66 -9.35 -15.59
N SER A 29 -13.59 -8.85 -16.83
CA SER A 29 -12.65 -9.36 -17.83
C SER A 29 -11.35 -8.55 -17.77
N LEU A 30 -10.20 -9.22 -17.78
CA LEU A 30 -8.89 -8.55 -17.78
C LEU A 30 -8.72 -7.61 -18.98
N ARG A 31 -9.41 -7.86 -20.09
CA ARG A 31 -9.37 -7.00 -21.29
C ARG A 31 -10.04 -5.64 -21.09
N ASP A 32 -10.88 -5.51 -20.06
CA ASP A 32 -11.59 -4.27 -19.76
C ASP A 32 -10.71 -3.28 -19.00
N PHE A 33 -9.54 -3.72 -18.51
CA PHE A 33 -8.56 -2.90 -17.80
C PHE A 33 -7.40 -2.53 -18.73
N GLY A 34 -7.20 -1.23 -18.97
CA GLY A 34 -6.10 -0.72 -19.79
C GLY A 34 -4.79 -0.45 -19.03
N LEU A 35 -4.84 -0.48 -17.69
CA LEU A 35 -3.71 -0.18 -16.82
C LEU A 35 -3.83 -0.99 -15.53
N ILE A 36 -2.69 -1.47 -15.06
CA ILE A 36 -2.52 -2.00 -13.71
C ILE A 36 -1.31 -1.31 -13.08
N ALA A 37 -1.45 -0.92 -11.82
CA ALA A 37 -0.38 -0.34 -11.03
C ALA A 37 -0.24 -1.16 -9.76
N PHE A 38 1.00 -1.51 -9.42
CA PHE A 38 1.36 -2.21 -8.21
C PHE A 38 2.29 -1.31 -7.41
N ASP A 39 2.18 -1.40 -6.09
CA ASP A 39 3.26 -0.96 -5.22
C ASP A 39 4.50 -1.86 -5.43
N MET A 40 5.68 -1.37 -5.09
CA MET A 40 6.94 -2.06 -5.33
C MET A 40 7.28 -2.99 -4.17
N ASP A 41 7.70 -2.41 -3.05
CA ASP A 41 8.16 -3.13 -1.87
C ASP A 41 6.99 -3.88 -1.23
N SER A 42 7.26 -5.08 -0.72
CA SER A 42 6.28 -6.03 -0.15
C SER A 42 5.01 -6.32 -1.00
N THR A 43 5.01 -5.94 -2.29
CA THR A 43 3.92 -6.19 -3.25
C THR A 43 4.42 -6.87 -4.51
N LEU A 44 5.26 -6.19 -5.31
CA LEU A 44 5.86 -6.77 -6.52
C LEU A 44 7.16 -7.52 -6.21
N ILE A 45 7.88 -7.08 -5.18
CA ILE A 45 9.09 -7.70 -4.66
C ILE A 45 8.95 -7.97 -3.16
N ASN A 46 9.64 -9.00 -2.68
CA ASN A 46 9.51 -9.46 -1.29
C ASN A 46 10.39 -8.68 -0.30
N ILE A 47 11.15 -7.70 -0.78
CA ILE A 47 12.13 -6.95 0.03
C ILE A 47 11.68 -5.51 0.17
N GLU A 48 12.24 -4.84 1.17
CA GLU A 48 12.21 -3.39 1.31
C GLU A 48 13.52 -2.84 0.74
N CYS A 49 13.48 -2.21 -0.44
CA CYS A 49 14.71 -1.81 -1.15
C CYS A 49 15.63 -0.90 -0.30
N VAL A 50 15.05 -0.05 0.55
CA VAL A 50 15.80 0.87 1.40
C VAL A 50 16.61 0.11 2.47
N ASP A 51 16.09 -1.00 2.98
CA ASP A 51 16.78 -1.85 3.96
C ASP A 51 18.01 -2.53 3.34
N GLU A 52 17.94 -2.92 2.07
CA GLU A 52 19.09 -3.52 1.36
C GLU A 52 20.17 -2.49 1.03
N ILE A 53 19.78 -1.25 0.69
CA ILE A 53 20.74 -0.15 0.56
C ILE A 53 21.41 0.14 1.91
N ALA A 54 20.63 0.14 2.99
CA ALA A 54 21.15 0.32 4.35
C ALA A 54 22.07 -0.82 4.78
N ALA A 55 21.82 -2.05 4.31
CA ALA A 55 22.70 -3.20 4.55
C ALA A 55 24.08 -2.96 3.95
N ALA A 56 24.15 -2.46 2.71
CA ALA A 56 25.42 -2.10 2.07
C ALA A 56 26.17 -0.98 2.84
N ALA A 57 25.44 -0.13 3.58
CA ALA A 57 25.99 0.92 4.44
C ALA A 57 26.23 0.48 5.91
N GLY A 58 25.94 -0.77 6.27
CA GLY A 58 26.06 -1.28 7.65
C GLY A 58 25.00 -0.76 8.64
N ARG A 59 23.88 -0.25 8.14
CA ARG A 59 22.79 0.41 8.90
C ARG A 59 21.45 -0.34 8.84
N LYS A 60 21.42 -1.59 8.36
CA LYS A 60 20.18 -2.34 8.11
C LYS A 60 19.20 -2.32 9.28
N ALA A 61 19.69 -2.59 10.50
CA ALA A 61 18.83 -2.69 11.68
C ALA A 61 18.15 -1.35 12.05
N GLU A 62 18.86 -0.24 11.92
CA GLU A 62 18.34 1.10 12.22
C GLU A 62 17.27 1.49 11.21
N VAL A 63 17.51 1.24 9.93
CA VAL A 63 16.59 1.58 8.83
C VAL A 63 15.36 0.68 8.83
N ALA A 64 15.53 -0.64 8.98
CA ALA A 64 14.41 -1.59 9.03
C ALA A 64 13.43 -1.27 10.16
N ALA A 65 13.93 -0.83 11.33
CA ALA A 65 13.07 -0.41 12.44
C ALA A 65 12.20 0.82 12.09
N ILE A 66 12.76 1.77 11.32
CA ILE A 66 12.02 2.94 10.82
C ILE A 66 10.99 2.53 9.77
N THR A 67 11.38 1.66 8.82
CA THR A 67 10.50 1.11 7.78
C THR A 67 9.29 0.41 8.41
N GLU A 68 9.52 -0.47 9.38
CA GLU A 68 8.43 -1.15 10.10
C GLU A 68 7.51 -0.18 10.86
N ALA A 69 8.07 0.82 11.55
CA ALA A 69 7.29 1.82 12.27
C ALA A 69 6.42 2.66 11.32
N ALA A 70 6.95 2.99 10.14
CA ALA A 70 6.19 3.68 9.09
C ALA A 70 5.05 2.82 8.54
N MET A 71 5.30 1.53 8.23
CA MET A 71 4.28 0.61 7.73
C MET A 71 3.15 0.33 8.75
N ARG A 72 3.47 0.30 10.05
CA ARG A 72 2.47 0.20 11.13
C ARG A 72 1.68 1.49 11.36
N GLY A 73 2.06 2.60 10.70
CA GLY A 73 1.45 3.91 10.89
C GLY A 73 1.85 4.60 12.20
N GLU A 74 2.91 4.14 12.87
CA GLU A 74 3.48 4.77 14.07
C GLU A 74 4.19 6.08 13.71
N ILE A 75 4.84 6.11 12.54
CA ILE A 75 5.31 7.35 11.90
C ILE A 75 4.20 7.83 10.96
N THR A 76 3.49 8.88 11.37
CA THR A 76 2.31 9.38 10.65
C THR A 76 2.63 10.26 9.45
N ASP A 77 3.84 10.83 9.38
CA ASP A 77 4.35 11.54 8.21
C ASP A 77 5.38 10.68 7.47
N TYR A 78 4.96 10.08 6.35
CA TYR A 78 5.83 9.30 5.48
C TYR A 78 7.07 10.07 5.00
N LYS A 79 6.97 11.40 4.84
CA LYS A 79 8.15 12.20 4.45
C LYS A 79 9.17 12.28 5.58
N GLN A 80 8.76 12.12 6.84
CA GLN A 80 9.68 12.07 7.96
C GLN A 80 10.41 10.73 8.07
N SER A 81 9.78 9.60 7.74
CA SER A 81 10.48 8.31 7.76
C SER A 81 11.57 8.21 6.69
N LEU A 82 11.47 8.99 5.61
CA LEU A 82 12.44 9.01 4.50
C LEU A 82 13.58 10.04 4.67
N ARG A 83 13.63 10.79 5.78
CA ARG A 83 14.59 11.89 5.99
C ARG A 83 15.83 11.47 6.76
#